data_AF-A0A7K2VVE6-F1
#
_entry.id   AF-A0A7K2VVE6-F1
#
_cell.length_a   1.000
_cell.length_b   1.000
_cell.length_c   1.000
_cell.angle_alpha   90.00
_cell.angle_beta   90.00
_cell.angle_gamma   90.00
#
_symmetry.space_group_name_H-M   'P 1'
#
loop_
_entity.id
_entity.type
_entity.pdbx_description
1 polymer ?
#
loop_
_entity_poly.entity_id
_entity_poly.type
_entity_poly.pdbx_seq_one_letter_code
_entity_poly.pdbx_strand_id
1 'polypeptide(L)'
;MDLGVRWKLHGDGKSPAPGAVVRPDERLTWPRTVGLGAQHVVAMFGASFVAPVLMGLDPNLAIMMSGVATVIFLLATRGRVPSYLGCSLSFVGVAAVIRADGGSSATVTGA
;
A
#
# COMPACT_ATOMS: atom_id res chain seq x y z
N MET A 1 -9.03 24.22 7.99
CA MET A 1 -7.84 23.52 7.49
C MET A 1 -8.27 22.69 6.29
N ASP A 2 -8.03 23.20 5.09
CA ASP A 2 -8.40 22.55 3.82
C ASP A 2 -7.49 21.33 3.60
N LEU A 3 -7.82 20.21 4.25
CA LEU A 3 -7.29 18.90 3.90
C LEU A 3 -7.82 18.62 2.49
N GLY A 4 -6.95 18.57 1.48
CA GLY A 4 -7.26 18.51 0.03
C GLY A 4 -8.05 17.28 -0.45
N VAL A 5 -9.14 16.94 0.23
CA VAL A 5 -10.04 15.80 0.02
C VAL A 5 -11.31 16.25 -0.71
N ARG A 6 -11.21 17.16 -1.69
CA ARG A 6 -12.36 17.56 -2.53
C ARG A 6 -12.56 16.56 -3.67
N TRP A 7 -12.82 15.30 -3.33
CA TRP A 7 -13.15 14.27 -4.31
C TRP A 7 -14.61 14.45 -4.75
N LYS A 8 -14.84 14.64 -6.04
CA LYS A 8 -16.19 14.82 -6.60
C LYS A 8 -16.96 13.50 -6.55
N LEU A 9 -18.25 13.54 -6.24
CA LEU A 9 -19.07 12.33 -6.28
C LEU A 9 -19.25 11.92 -7.76
N HIS A 10 -18.89 10.68 -8.10
CA HIS A 10 -19.09 10.15 -9.45
C HIS A 10 -20.57 9.80 -9.66
N GLY A 11 -21.30 10.64 -10.40
CA GLY A 11 -22.73 10.45 -10.67
C GLY A 11 -23.57 10.33 -9.39
N ASP A 12 -24.30 9.24 -9.25
CA ASP A 12 -25.09 8.90 -8.05
C ASP A 12 -24.28 8.17 -6.96
N GLY A 13 -23.01 7.88 -7.23
CA GLY A 13 -22.07 7.21 -6.33
C GLY A 13 -22.41 5.75 -6.02
N LYS A 14 -23.36 5.14 -6.74
CA LYS A 14 -23.84 3.76 -6.50
C LYS A 14 -23.30 2.77 -7.52
N SER A 15 -23.41 3.10 -8.81
CA SER A 15 -22.98 2.24 -9.90
C SER A 15 -22.47 3.10 -11.06
N PRO A 16 -21.21 2.97 -11.49
CA PRO A 16 -20.76 3.53 -12.76
C PRO A 16 -21.63 2.96 -13.89
N ALA A 17 -22.05 3.80 -14.84
CA ALA A 17 -22.69 3.31 -16.06
C ALA A 17 -21.75 2.34 -16.80
N PRO A 18 -22.25 1.37 -17.59
CA PRO A 18 -21.39 0.49 -18.36
C PRO A 18 -20.41 1.30 -19.23
N GLY A 19 -19.10 1.13 -19.01
CA GLY A 19 -18.04 1.90 -19.69
C GLY A 19 -17.61 3.20 -19.00
N ALA A 20 -18.25 3.61 -17.90
CA ALA A 20 -17.83 4.76 -17.10
C ALA A 20 -16.66 4.38 -16.16
N VAL A 21 -15.59 5.18 -16.21
CA VAL A 21 -14.40 5.02 -15.37
C VAL A 21 -14.44 6.05 -14.24
N VAL A 22 -14.29 5.60 -13.00
CA VAL A 22 -14.15 6.48 -11.82
C VAL A 22 -12.74 7.05 -11.84
N ARG A 23 -12.61 8.37 -11.96
CA ARG A 23 -11.31 9.04 -12.01
C ARG A 23 -10.68 9.19 -10.62
N PRO A 24 -9.36 9.39 -10.51
CA PRO A 24 -8.68 9.59 -9.22
C PRO A 24 -9.18 10.80 -8.41
N ASP A 25 -9.76 11.80 -9.08
CA ASP A 25 -10.38 12.98 -8.45
C ASP A 25 -11.86 12.76 -8.07
N GLU A 26 -12.40 11.57 -8.34
CA GLU A 26 -13.79 11.20 -8.11
C GLU A 26 -13.91 10.07 -7.07
N ARG A 27 -15.04 10.04 -6.36
CA ARG A 27 -15.36 9.01 -5.38
C ARG A 27 -16.76 8.45 -5.58
N LEU A 28 -16.94 7.20 -5.19
CA LEU A 28 -18.27 6.65 -4.93
C LEU A 28 -18.76 7.08 -3.53
N THR A 29 -19.99 6.69 -3.21
CA THR A 29 -20.54 6.75 -1.84
C THR A 29 -19.54 6.19 -0.82
N TRP A 30 -19.42 6.86 0.34
CA TRP A 30 -18.47 6.51 1.40
C TRP A 30 -18.40 5.01 1.76
N PRO A 31 -19.52 4.27 1.93
CA PRO A 31 -19.47 2.85 2.25
C PRO A 31 -18.80 2.01 1.15
N ARG A 32 -19.04 2.36 -0.11
CA ARG A 32 -18.45 1.66 -1.27
C ARG A 32 -16.98 2.01 -1.44
N THR A 33 -16.62 3.28 -1.26
CA THR A 33 -15.23 3.73 -1.29
C THR A 33 -14.40 3.05 -0.21
N VAL A 34 -14.94 2.92 1.00
CA VAL A 34 -14.30 2.15 2.08
C VAL A 34 -14.22 0.66 1.74
N GLY A 35 -15.28 0.07 1.17
CA GLY A 35 -15.29 -1.33 0.75
C GLY A 35 -14.24 -1.65 -0.33
N LEU A 36 -14.11 -0.79 -1.35
CA LEU A 36 -13.08 -0.89 -2.38
C LEU A 36 -11.67 -0.73 -1.79
N GLY A 37 -11.50 0.22 -0.86
CA GLY A 37 -10.25 0.38 -0.13
C GLY A 37 -9.87 -0.86 0.67
N ALA A 38 -10.83 -1.46 1.38
CA ALA A 38 -10.62 -2.71 2.12
C ALA A 38 -10.24 -3.87 1.20
N GLN A 39 -10.91 -4.01 0.05
CA GLN A 39 -10.53 -5.00 -0.97
C GLN A 39 -9.10 -4.77 -1.48
N HIS A 40 -8.70 -3.52 -1.70
CA HIS A 40 -7.34 -3.20 -2.13
C HIS A 40 -6.28 -3.55 -1.07
N VAL A 41 -6.56 -3.26 0.21
CA VAL A 41 -5.68 -3.65 1.32
C VAL A 41 -5.51 -5.17 1.38
N VAL A 42 -6.61 -5.92 1.30
CA VAL A 42 -6.56 -7.40 1.30
C VAL A 42 -5.78 -7.92 0.10
N ALA A 43 -5.94 -7.32 -1.08
CA ALA A 43 -5.19 -7.70 -2.28
C ALA A 43 -3.67 -7.43 -2.14
N MET A 44 -3.28 -6.30 -1.53
CA MET A 44 -1.88 -5.93 -1.33
C MET A 44 -1.20 -6.69 -0.17
N PHE A 45 -1.99 -7.24 0.76
CA PHE A 45 -1.50 -7.94 1.93
C PHE A 45 -0.61 -9.14 1.58
N GLY A 46 -0.97 -9.91 0.56
CA GLY A 46 -0.23 -11.12 0.17
C GLY A 46 1.24 -10.83 -0.13
N ALA A 47 1.53 -9.84 -0.98
CA ALA A 47 2.91 -9.48 -1.31
C ALA A 47 3.65 -8.85 -0.12
N SER A 48 2.94 -8.03 0.68
CA SER A 48 3.53 -7.32 1.82
C SER A 48 3.87 -8.22 3.00
N PHE A 49 3.20 -9.37 3.13
CA PHE A 49 3.51 -10.40 4.12
C PHE A 49 4.56 -11.40 3.61
N VAL A 50 4.43 -11.85 2.35
CA VAL A 50 5.32 -12.88 1.80
C VAL A 50 6.75 -12.37 1.61
N ALA A 51 6.94 -11.13 1.15
CA ALA A 51 8.27 -10.57 0.93
C ALA A 51 9.17 -10.58 2.19
N PRO A 52 8.76 -10.03 3.35
CA PRO A 52 9.58 -10.07 4.56
C PRO A 52 9.80 -11.49 5.10
N VAL A 53 8.80 -12.38 4.98
CA VAL A 53 8.97 -13.80 5.34
C VAL A 53 10.07 -14.46 4.50
N LEU A 54 10.09 -14.21 3.19
CA LEU A 54 11.13 -14.73 2.29
C LEU A 54 12.52 -14.16 2.59
N MET A 55 12.60 -12.91 3.05
CA MET A 55 13.87 -12.29 3.50
C MET A 55 14.32 -12.79 4.89
N GLY A 56 13.47 -13.52 5.62
CA GLY A 56 13.70 -13.93 7.00
C GLY A 56 13.65 -12.76 8.00
N LEU A 57 12.80 -11.77 7.73
CA LEU A 57 12.50 -10.63 8.58
C LEU A 57 11.13 -10.80 9.26
N ASP A 58 10.86 -10.00 10.30
CA ASP A 58 9.57 -10.01 10.99
C ASP A 58 8.46 -9.38 10.11
N PRO A 59 7.45 -10.15 9.67
CA PRO A 59 6.37 -9.64 8.82
C PRO A 59 5.45 -8.66 9.55
N ASN A 60 5.28 -8.78 10.87
CA ASN A 60 4.46 -7.84 11.64
C ASN A 60 5.09 -6.46 11.65
N LEU A 61 6.42 -6.40 11.82
CA LEU A 61 7.18 -5.15 11.75
C LEU A 61 7.09 -4.53 10.35
N ALA A 62 7.20 -5.35 9.30
CA ALA A 62 7.10 -4.90 7.92
C ALA A 62 5.71 -4.33 7.58
N ILE A 63 4.63 -4.98 8.03
CA ILE A 63 3.25 -4.49 7.86
C ILE A 63 3.05 -3.17 8.63
N MET A 64 3.54 -3.09 9.87
CA MET A 64 3.47 -1.86 10.65
C MET A 64 4.19 -0.70 9.95
N MET A 65 5.41 -0.94 9.46
CA MET A 65 6.20 0.07 8.74
C MET A 65 5.57 0.46 7.40
N SER A 66 4.97 -0.49 6.67
CA SER A 66 4.20 -0.22 5.45
C SER A 66 3.01 0.71 5.72
N GLY A 67 2.28 0.49 6.83
CA GLY A 67 1.21 1.38 7.26
C GLY A 67 1.71 2.78 7.58
N VAL A 68 2.80 2.89 8.36
CA VAL A 68 3.42 4.18 8.70
C VAL A 68 3.91 4.91 7.44
N ALA A 69 4.59 4.21 6.54
CA ALA A 69 5.06 4.76 5.27
C ALA A 69 3.89 5.28 4.42
N THR A 70 2.79 4.52 4.35
CA THR A 70 1.59 4.92 3.62
C THR A 70 0.96 6.19 4.21
N VAL A 71 0.88 6.30 5.54
CA VAL A 71 0.38 7.52 6.21
C VAL A 71 1.30 8.71 5.89
N ILE A 72 2.62 8.54 6.01
CA ILE A 72 3.60 9.59 5.68
C ILE A 72 3.47 10.02 4.22
N PHE A 73 3.30 9.07 3.29
CA PHE A 73 3.14 9.34 1.88
C PHE A 73 1.86 10.13 1.57
N LEU A 74 0.73 9.75 2.19
CA LEU A 74 -0.53 10.47 2.01
C LEU A 74 -0.44 11.89 2.59
N LEU A 75 0.24 12.08 3.72
CA LEU A 75 0.50 13.40 4.29
C LEU A 75 1.42 14.24 3.40
N ALA A 76 2.51 13.66 2.91
CA ALA A 76 3.47 14.33 2.02
C ALA A 76 2.85 14.72 0.67
N THR A 77 2.02 13.85 0.10
CA THR A 77 1.29 14.11 -1.16
C THR A 77 0.01 14.93 -0.97
N ARG A 78 -0.33 15.29 0.28
CA ARG A 78 -1.57 15.99 0.65
C ARG A 78 -2.84 15.29 0.17
N GLY A 79 -2.82 13.95 0.12
CA GLY A 79 -3.94 13.13 -0.34
C GLY A 79 -4.27 13.26 -1.83
N ARG A 80 -3.37 13.82 -2.66
CA ARG A 80 -3.57 13.91 -4.12
C ARG A 80 -3.34 12.59 -4.84
N VAL A 81 -2.48 11.74 -4.29
CA VAL A 81 -2.14 10.44 -4.89
C VAL A 81 -2.60 9.35 -3.93
N PRO A 82 -3.70 8.64 -4.25
CA PRO A 82 -4.13 7.49 -3.47
C PRO A 82 -3.21 6.31 -3.79
N SER A 83 -2.15 6.14 -3.00
CA SER A 83 -1.21 5.02 -3.15
C SER A 83 -0.98 4.31 -1.81
N TYR A 84 -0.85 2.99 -1.87
CA TYR A 84 -0.46 2.12 -0.77
C TYR A 84 0.98 1.66 -0.99
N LEU A 85 1.82 1.80 0.03
CA LEU A 85 3.24 1.45 -0.05
C LEU A 85 3.47 0.05 0.54
N GLY A 86 3.70 -0.94 -0.31
CA GLY A 86 4.04 -2.31 0.07
C GLY A 86 5.54 -2.61 0.11
N CYS A 87 5.89 -3.83 0.52
CA CYS A 87 7.27 -4.32 0.47
C CYS A 87 7.70 -4.63 -0.97
N SER A 88 8.84 -4.10 -1.42
CA SER A 88 9.33 -4.38 -2.78
C SER A 88 9.97 -5.76 -2.87
N LEU A 89 9.43 -6.61 -3.76
CA LEU A 89 9.96 -7.95 -4.04
C LEU A 89 11.37 -7.91 -4.65
N SER A 90 11.80 -6.77 -5.21
CA SER A 90 13.17 -6.60 -5.73
C SER A 90 14.24 -6.86 -4.65
N PHE A 91 13.94 -6.60 -3.38
CA PHE A 91 14.86 -6.84 -2.28
C PHE A 91 14.95 -8.31 -1.85
N VAL A 92 14.01 -9.17 -2.27
CA VAL A 92 14.03 -10.59 -1.89
C VAL A 92 15.26 -11.27 -2.50
N GLY A 93 15.59 -10.96 -3.75
CA GLY A 93 16.79 -11.47 -4.41
C GLY A 93 18.08 -11.00 -3.72
N VAL A 94 18.14 -9.74 -3.31
CA VAL A 94 19.29 -9.19 -2.57
C VAL A 94 19.45 -9.88 -1.22
N ALA A 95 18.36 -10.03 -0.47
CA ALA A 95 18.36 -10.73 0.81
C ALA A 95 18.78 -12.20 0.64
N ALA A 96 18.33 -12.88 -0.40
CA ALA A 96 18.71 -14.27 -0.68
C ALA A 96 20.22 -14.41 -0.92
N VAL A 97 20.85 -13.48 -1.66
CA VAL A 97 22.30 -13.48 -1.87
C VAL A 97 23.06 -13.24 -0.56
N ILE A 98 22.67 -12.21 0.21
CA ILE A 98 23.29 -11.91 1.52
C ILE A 98 23.20 -13.12 2.46
N ARG A 99 22.07 -13.83 2.46
CA ARG A 99 21.87 -15.02 3.30
C ARG A 99 22.67 -16.21 2.82
N ALA A 100 22.85 -16.39 1.51
CA ALA A 100 23.73 -17.41 0.95
C ALA A 100 25.20 -17.17 1.35
N ASP A 101 25.61 -15.91 1.48
CA ASP A 101 26.94 -15.51 1.96
C ASP A 101 27.09 -15.57 3.49
N GLY A 102 26.08 -16.08 4.22
CA GLY A 102 26.11 -16.23 5.68
C GLY A 102 25.78 -14.96 6.46
N GLY A 103 25.28 -13.91 5.80
CA GLY A 103 24.83 -12.68 6.44
C GLY A 103 23.64 -12.91 7.37
N SER A 104 23.61 -12.18 8.49
CA SER A 104 22.49 -12.21 9.43
C SER A 104 21.38 -11.24 9.03
N SER A 105 20.25 -11.25 9.72
CA SER A 105 19.17 -10.26 9.49
C SER A 105 19.66 -8.82 9.68
N ALA A 106 20.64 -8.58 10.55
CA ALA A 106 21.28 -7.25 10.70
C ALA A 106 22.03 -6.84 9.41
N THR A 107 22.71 -7.79 8.76
CA THR A 107 23.38 -7.57 7.47
C THR A 107 22.38 -7.27 6.36
N VAL A 108 21.22 -7.92 6.36
CA VAL A 108 20.13 -7.66 5.40
C VAL A 108 19.52 -6.27 5.60
N THR A 109 19.42 -5.80 6.85
CA THR A 109 18.87 -4.47 7.18
C THR A 109 19.91 -3.35 7.19
N GLY A 110 21.20 -3.68 7.06
CA GLY A 110 22.31 -2.71 7.17
C GLY A 110 22.46 -2.12 8.57
N ALA A 111 22.06 -2.86 9.61
CA ALA A 111 22.09 -2.48 11.02
C ALA A 111 23.31 -3.06 11.75
#